data_AF-A0A9Q9SNK5-F1
#
_entry.id   AF-A0A9Q9SNK5-F1
#
_cell.length_a   1.000
_cell.length_b   1.000
_cell.length_c   1.000
_cell.angle_alpha   90.00
_cell.angle_beta   90.00
_cell.angle_gamma   90.00
#
_symmetry.space_group_name_H-M   'P 1'
#
loop_
_entity.id
_entity.type
_entity.pdbx_description
1 polymer ?
#
loop_
_entity_poly.entity_id
_entity_poly.type
_entity_poly.pdbx_seq_one_letter_code
_entity_poly.pdbx_strand_id
1 'polypeptide(L)'
;MKLQQCVADLGWCCLSSTWIDTNARYEFICARGHVFERTAATLLYRSGGAPVCARCEDEGLRDRWMDKLAERGGTLLNGPFTGLMRRYRIRCAAGHEWDVQGRKISEGRWCPDCARTESKHRGWHADSLTQLQAAAQAKDGRCLPTEYTARGRKYKFECAQGHRWEAKASDILRGTWCSRCAKLISAGQVDPNGLVRLEAAARRRGGVCLATAYHGAGEKYPFRCAAGHEWLAIASQVWLGHWCRQCANLKRRHTIEDMRNLAAMRGGLCLSSEYRGRRVKLMWQCHRGHTWETRPVNISAGKWCPQCAILGRVRVKNNSS
;
A
#
# COMPACT_ATOMS: atom_id res chain seq x y z
N MET A 1 -65.56 10.84 -20.16
CA MET A 1 -65.12 9.45 -20.41
C MET A 1 -63.68 9.16 -19.97
N LYS A 2 -62.67 9.97 -20.33
CA LYS A 2 -61.26 9.69 -19.95
C LYS A 2 -61.01 9.54 -18.44
N LEU A 3 -61.63 10.37 -17.59
CA LEU A 3 -61.46 10.28 -16.13
C LEU A 3 -62.01 8.97 -15.54
N GLN A 4 -63.24 8.57 -15.92
CA GLN A 4 -63.87 7.33 -15.43
C GLN A 4 -63.08 6.08 -15.80
N GLN A 5 -62.53 6.03 -17.01
CA GLN A 5 -61.68 4.93 -17.46
C GLN A 5 -60.34 4.91 -16.70
N CYS A 6 -59.70 6.07 -16.52
CA CYS A 6 -58.45 6.16 -15.75
C CYS A 6 -58.58 5.76 -14.28
N VAL A 7 -59.74 5.98 -13.65
CA VAL A 7 -59.95 5.58 -12.24
C VAL A 7 -60.40 4.13 -12.10
N ALA A 8 -61.08 3.57 -13.11
CA ALA A 8 -61.40 2.14 -13.17
C ALA A 8 -60.13 1.27 -13.21
N ASP A 9 -59.11 1.69 -13.97
CA ASP A 9 -57.79 1.02 -14.01
C ASP A 9 -57.07 1.02 -12.64
N LEU A 10 -57.43 1.96 -11.75
CA LEU A 10 -56.92 2.06 -10.37
C LEU A 10 -57.82 1.34 -9.36
N GLY A 11 -58.90 0.69 -9.82
CA GLY A 11 -59.90 0.03 -8.97
C GLY A 11 -60.76 1.02 -8.17
N TRP A 12 -60.99 2.23 -8.69
CA TRP A 12 -61.81 3.26 -8.06
C TRP A 12 -63.06 3.55 -8.89
N CYS A 13 -64.16 3.88 -8.22
CA CYS A 13 -65.39 4.32 -8.87
C CYS A 13 -65.57 5.83 -8.66
N CYS A 14 -65.84 6.56 -9.75
CA CYS A 14 -66.19 7.98 -9.67
C CYS A 14 -67.67 8.12 -9.30
N LEU A 15 -67.96 8.83 -8.21
CA LEU A 15 -69.32 9.10 -7.75
C LEU A 15 -69.90 10.39 -8.35
N SER A 16 -69.05 11.32 -8.78
CA SER A 16 -69.48 12.54 -9.48
C SER A 16 -69.97 12.22 -10.89
N SER A 17 -71.21 12.62 -11.22
CA SER A 17 -71.88 12.34 -12.49
C SER A 17 -71.63 13.40 -13.57
N THR A 18 -71.24 14.62 -13.18
CA THR A 18 -71.02 15.75 -14.09
C THR A 18 -69.55 16.13 -14.16
N TRP A 19 -69.02 16.21 -15.39
CA TRP A 19 -67.70 16.76 -15.65
C TRP A 19 -67.75 18.29 -15.67
N ILE A 20 -66.87 18.94 -14.91
CA ILE A 20 -66.76 20.41 -14.83
C ILE A 20 -65.51 20.83 -15.60
N ASP A 21 -64.33 20.67 -15.00
CA ASP A 21 -63.04 20.93 -15.62
C ASP A 21 -61.93 20.05 -14.99
N THR A 22 -60.68 20.27 -15.40
CA THR A 22 -59.53 19.50 -14.91
C THR A 22 -59.07 19.89 -13.50
N ASN A 23 -59.36 21.10 -13.02
CA ASN A 23 -58.98 21.59 -11.71
C ASN A 23 -60.06 21.36 -10.64
N ALA A 24 -61.29 21.05 -11.06
CA ALA A 24 -62.40 20.67 -10.21
C ALA A 24 -62.11 19.40 -9.40
N ARG A 25 -62.68 19.35 -8.20
CA ARG A 25 -62.62 18.20 -7.29
C ARG A 25 -63.77 17.24 -7.59
N TYR A 26 -63.45 15.97 -7.71
CA TYR A 26 -64.41 14.90 -7.96
C TYR A 26 -64.33 13.90 -6.81
N GLU A 27 -65.46 13.28 -6.51
CA GLU A 27 -65.59 12.29 -5.45
C GLU A 27 -65.41 10.87 -6.00
N PHE A 28 -64.60 10.08 -5.31
CA PHE A 28 -64.25 8.72 -5.68
C PHE A 28 -64.41 7.77 -4.50
N ILE A 29 -64.71 6.51 -4.78
CA ILE A 29 -64.65 5.41 -3.82
C ILE A 29 -63.61 4.38 -4.27
N CYS A 30 -62.69 3.99 -3.39
CA CYS A 30 -61.69 2.96 -3.71
C CYS A 30 -62.26 1.55 -3.58
N ALA A 31 -61.54 0.53 -4.05
CA ALA A 31 -61.90 -0.88 -3.92
C ALA A 31 -62.16 -1.36 -2.47
N ARG A 32 -61.62 -0.66 -1.46
CA ARG A 32 -61.87 -0.94 -0.03
C ARG A 32 -63.06 -0.15 0.56
N GLY A 33 -63.78 0.62 -0.26
CA GLY A 33 -64.96 1.38 0.16
C GLY A 33 -64.67 2.76 0.75
N HIS A 34 -63.43 3.27 0.68
CA HIS A 34 -63.12 4.61 1.17
C HIS A 34 -63.56 5.67 0.18
N VAL A 35 -64.38 6.61 0.65
CA VAL A 35 -64.80 7.81 -0.10
C VAL A 35 -63.78 8.93 0.11
N PHE A 36 -63.33 9.56 -0.97
CA PHE A 36 -62.37 10.66 -0.95
C PHE A 36 -62.49 11.55 -2.19
N GLU A 37 -62.00 12.78 -2.08
CA GLU A 37 -62.03 13.76 -3.17
C GLU A 37 -60.64 13.99 -3.77
N ARG A 38 -60.55 14.11 -5.10
CA ARG A 38 -59.32 14.52 -5.80
C ARG A 38 -59.60 15.35 -7.04
N THR A 39 -58.61 16.12 -7.46
CA THR A 39 -58.65 16.91 -8.69
C THR A 39 -58.35 16.05 -9.92
N ALA A 40 -59.15 16.20 -10.98
CA ALA A 40 -59.00 15.38 -12.21
C ALA A 40 -57.61 15.54 -12.88
N ALA A 41 -56.99 16.72 -12.83
CA ALA A 41 -55.67 16.98 -13.39
C ALA A 41 -54.59 16.07 -12.80
N THR A 42 -54.67 15.77 -11.49
CA THR A 42 -53.70 14.90 -10.80
C THR A 42 -53.77 13.43 -11.23
N LEU A 43 -54.90 13.03 -11.83
CA LEU A 43 -55.15 11.67 -12.33
C LEU A 43 -54.86 11.53 -13.83
N LEU A 44 -55.14 12.59 -14.60
CA LEU A 44 -55.02 12.62 -16.06
C LEU A 44 -53.60 12.96 -16.55
N TYR A 45 -52.87 13.85 -15.86
CA TYR A 45 -51.55 14.35 -16.30
C TYR A 45 -50.41 13.81 -15.41
N ARG A 46 -50.40 12.49 -15.23
CA ARG A 46 -49.60 11.72 -14.25
C ARG A 46 -48.09 12.06 -14.32
N SER A 47 -47.52 12.55 -13.21
CA SER A 47 -46.06 12.76 -13.01
C SER A 47 -45.54 12.04 -11.76
N GLY A 48 -45.95 10.77 -11.56
CA GLY A 48 -45.59 9.97 -10.38
C GLY A 48 -46.27 8.59 -10.39
N GLY A 49 -45.94 7.74 -9.40
CA GLY A 49 -46.47 6.39 -9.26
C GLY A 49 -48.01 6.30 -9.16
N ALA A 50 -48.55 5.09 -9.26
CA ALA A 50 -49.99 4.85 -9.21
C ALA A 50 -50.56 5.37 -7.87
N PRO A 51 -51.49 6.35 -7.90
CA PRO A 51 -51.98 6.93 -6.67
C PRO A 51 -52.89 5.95 -5.93
N VAL A 52 -52.75 5.93 -4.61
CA VAL A 52 -53.60 5.14 -3.70
C VAL A 52 -54.50 6.12 -2.93
N CYS A 53 -55.67 5.65 -2.48
CA CYS A 53 -56.51 6.44 -1.58
C CYS A 53 -55.71 6.73 -0.29
N ALA A 54 -55.72 7.98 0.19
CA ALA A 54 -54.95 8.39 1.37
C ALA A 54 -55.18 7.48 2.60
N ARG A 55 -56.42 7.02 2.83
CA ARG A 55 -56.73 6.08 3.91
C ARG A 55 -56.09 4.70 3.71
N CYS A 56 -56.10 4.18 2.48
CA CYS A 56 -55.43 2.91 2.15
C CYS A 56 -53.91 3.03 2.22
N GLU A 57 -53.36 4.19 1.88
CA GLU A 57 -51.94 4.49 1.99
C GLU A 57 -51.50 4.55 3.46
N ASP A 58 -52.28 5.21 4.32
CA ASP A 58 -52.05 5.28 5.76
C ASP A 58 -52.18 3.91 6.45
N GLU A 59 -53.18 3.10 6.08
CA GLU A 59 -53.33 1.71 6.54
C GLU A 59 -52.13 0.85 6.13
N GLY A 60 -51.77 0.86 4.84
CA GLY A 60 -50.63 0.09 4.36
C GLY A 60 -49.29 0.56 4.95
N LEU A 61 -49.17 1.84 5.29
CA LEU A 61 -48.01 2.37 6.02
C LEU A 61 -47.98 1.88 7.47
N ARG A 62 -49.13 1.86 8.15
CA ARG A 62 -49.28 1.31 9.50
C ARG A 62 -48.88 -0.16 9.54
N ASP A 63 -49.44 -0.98 8.65
CA ASP A 63 -49.21 -2.43 8.63
C ASP A 63 -47.73 -2.74 8.44
N ARG A 64 -47.09 -2.14 7.42
CA ARG A 64 -45.64 -2.30 7.18
C ARG A 64 -44.78 -1.85 8.37
N TRP A 65 -45.22 -0.84 9.11
CA TRP A 65 -44.48 -0.36 10.28
C TRP A 65 -44.63 -1.32 11.46
N MET A 66 -45.82 -1.88 11.66
CA MET A 66 -46.09 -2.90 12.67
C MET A 66 -45.37 -4.21 12.35
N ASP A 67 -45.31 -4.62 11.08
CA ASP A 67 -44.55 -5.81 10.64
C ASP A 67 -43.06 -5.66 10.97
N LYS A 68 -42.46 -4.51 10.65
CA LYS A 68 -41.05 -4.21 11.01
C LYS A 68 -40.80 -4.24 12.52
N LEU A 69 -41.79 -3.89 13.32
CA LEU A 69 -41.72 -4.01 14.77
C LEU A 69 -41.77 -5.47 15.20
N ALA A 70 -42.72 -6.23 14.68
CA ALA A 70 -42.91 -7.64 14.99
C ALA A 70 -41.69 -8.50 14.58
N GLU A 71 -41.14 -8.30 13.39
CA GLU A 71 -39.94 -8.97 12.89
C GLU A 71 -38.73 -8.85 13.84
N ARG A 72 -38.63 -7.71 14.54
CA ARG A 72 -37.54 -7.43 15.48
C ARG A 72 -37.92 -7.66 16.93
N GLY A 73 -39.07 -8.29 17.19
CA GLY A 73 -39.58 -8.59 18.52
C GLY A 73 -39.88 -7.33 19.34
N GLY A 74 -40.30 -6.25 18.68
CA GLY A 74 -40.67 -4.99 19.32
C GLY A 74 -42.17 -4.91 19.64
N THR A 75 -42.51 -4.37 20.81
CA THR A 75 -43.88 -4.05 21.22
C THR A 75 -44.06 -2.54 21.32
N LEU A 76 -45.12 -2.02 20.71
CA LEU A 76 -45.52 -0.62 20.86
C LEU A 76 -46.26 -0.42 22.19
N LEU A 77 -45.83 0.56 23.00
CA LEU A 77 -46.37 0.80 24.34
C LEU A 77 -47.36 1.97 24.39
N ASN A 78 -47.34 2.89 23.43
CA ASN A 78 -48.17 4.10 23.47
C ASN A 78 -49.05 4.28 22.23
N GLY A 79 -50.34 3.95 22.40
CA GLY A 79 -51.41 4.24 21.44
C GLY A 79 -51.22 3.59 20.06
N PRO A 80 -52.14 3.84 19.12
CA PRO A 80 -52.01 3.34 17.75
C PRO A 80 -50.98 4.16 16.95
N PHE A 81 -50.40 3.53 15.93
CA PHE A 81 -49.57 4.24 14.96
C PHE A 81 -50.42 5.21 14.11
N THR A 82 -49.97 6.46 14.10
CA THR A 82 -50.64 7.65 13.55
C THR A 82 -49.77 8.39 12.53
N GLY A 83 -48.60 7.84 12.17
CA GLY A 83 -47.74 8.37 11.11
C GLY A 83 -46.25 8.39 11.45
N LEU A 84 -45.40 8.44 10.43
CA LEU A 84 -43.94 8.33 10.58
C LEU A 84 -43.28 9.49 11.34
N MET A 85 -43.90 10.66 11.39
CA MET A 85 -43.29 11.84 12.02
C MET A 85 -43.50 11.89 13.54
N ARG A 86 -44.39 11.06 14.09
CA ARG A 86 -44.69 11.01 15.52
C ARG A 86 -43.66 10.15 16.27
N ARG A 87 -43.61 10.36 17.59
CA ARG A 87 -42.76 9.59 18.51
C ARG A 87 -43.57 8.50 19.19
N TYR A 88 -42.95 7.34 19.28
CA TYR A 88 -43.51 6.12 19.83
C TYR A 88 -42.55 5.55 20.85
N ARG A 89 -43.11 5.08 21.96
CA ARG A 89 -42.41 4.33 23.00
C ARG A 89 -42.48 2.86 22.66
N ILE A 90 -41.33 2.24 22.47
CA ILE A 90 -41.20 0.86 21.98
C ILE A 90 -40.39 0.06 22.99
N ARG A 91 -40.80 -1.18 23.22
CA ARG A 91 -40.07 -2.17 24.01
C ARG A 91 -39.50 -3.25 23.11
N CYS A 92 -38.21 -3.57 23.19
CA CYS A 92 -37.64 -4.69 22.41
C CYS A 92 -37.79 -6.03 23.15
N ALA A 93 -37.43 -7.12 22.46
CA ALA A 93 -37.43 -8.47 23.03
C ALA A 93 -36.56 -8.62 24.30
N ALA A 94 -35.50 -7.82 24.43
CA ALA A 94 -34.66 -7.79 25.63
C ALA A 94 -35.24 -6.94 26.78
N GLY A 95 -36.45 -6.38 26.63
CA GLY A 95 -37.14 -5.60 27.65
C GLY A 95 -36.74 -4.12 27.72
N HIS A 96 -35.85 -3.63 26.85
CA HIS A 96 -35.48 -2.21 26.84
C HIS A 96 -36.59 -1.35 26.24
N GLU A 97 -36.91 -0.26 26.92
CA GLU A 97 -37.90 0.73 26.47
C GLU A 97 -37.23 2.02 26.01
N TRP A 98 -37.61 2.53 24.84
CA TRP A 98 -37.10 3.81 24.35
C TRP A 98 -38.12 4.55 23.49
N ASP A 99 -37.96 5.87 23.43
CA ASP A 99 -38.76 6.75 22.57
C ASP A 99 -38.07 6.99 21.23
N VAL A 100 -38.77 6.71 20.13
CA VAL A 100 -38.24 6.83 18.78
C VAL A 100 -39.28 7.36 17.81
N GLN A 101 -38.84 8.09 16.80
CA GLN A 101 -39.72 8.55 15.74
C GLN A 101 -40.04 7.41 14.76
N GLY A 102 -41.30 7.28 14.32
CA GLY A 102 -41.74 6.19 13.43
C GLY A 102 -40.89 6.04 12.16
N ARG A 103 -40.44 7.15 11.58
CA ARG A 103 -39.51 7.21 10.45
C ARG A 103 -38.20 6.46 10.72
N LYS A 104 -37.61 6.61 11.91
CA LYS A 104 -36.32 5.99 12.24
C LYS A 104 -36.40 4.46 12.30
N ILE A 105 -37.53 3.92 12.75
CA ILE A 105 -37.80 2.48 12.72
C ILE A 105 -37.98 1.99 11.28
N SER A 106 -38.68 2.77 10.44
CA SER A 106 -38.82 2.46 9.01
C SER A 106 -37.47 2.45 8.28
N GLU A 107 -36.57 3.36 8.63
CA GLU A 107 -35.19 3.44 8.12
C GLU A 107 -34.24 2.39 8.72
N GLY A 108 -34.73 1.52 9.61
CA GLY A 108 -33.97 0.37 10.12
C GLY A 108 -33.15 0.64 11.39
N ARG A 109 -33.26 1.82 12.02
CA ARG A 109 -32.66 2.06 13.35
C ARG A 109 -33.45 1.30 14.42
N TRP A 110 -32.76 0.77 15.43
CA TRP A 110 -33.36 -0.07 16.48
C TRP A 110 -32.92 0.34 17.89
N CYS A 111 -33.27 -0.50 18.88
CA CYS A 111 -32.96 -0.38 20.30
C CYS A 111 -31.49 0.03 20.55
N PRO A 112 -31.25 1.21 21.12
CA PRO A 112 -29.90 1.69 21.42
C PRO A 112 -29.15 0.81 22.42
N ASP A 113 -29.85 0.25 23.41
CA ASP A 113 -29.23 -0.60 24.44
C ASP A 113 -28.81 -1.96 23.90
N CYS A 114 -29.65 -2.60 23.07
CA CYS A 114 -29.25 -3.82 22.35
C CYS A 114 -28.06 -3.54 21.42
N ALA A 115 -28.10 -2.45 20.66
CA ALA A 115 -27.00 -2.07 19.78
C ALA A 115 -25.70 -1.80 20.56
N ARG A 116 -25.79 -1.20 21.75
CA ARG A 116 -24.65 -0.94 22.64
C ARG A 116 -24.09 -2.23 23.24
N THR A 117 -24.94 -3.19 23.60
CA THR A 117 -24.52 -4.50 24.12
C THR A 117 -23.86 -5.33 23.01
N GLU A 118 -24.44 -5.38 21.80
CA GLU A 118 -23.80 -6.03 20.65
C GLU A 118 -22.45 -5.40 20.30
N SER A 119 -22.34 -4.06 20.40
CA SER A 119 -21.07 -3.34 20.15
C SER A 119 -19.98 -3.66 21.19
N LYS A 120 -20.35 -4.13 22.39
CA LYS A 120 -19.39 -4.59 23.40
C LYS A 120 -18.86 -6.01 23.10
N HIS A 121 -19.64 -6.85 22.44
CA HIS A 121 -19.25 -8.23 22.06
C HIS A 121 -18.60 -8.33 20.68
N ARG A 122 -18.80 -7.36 19.78
CA ARG A 122 -18.22 -7.36 18.41
C ARG A 122 -16.75 -6.94 18.33
N GLY A 123 -16.18 -6.47 19.43
CA GLY A 123 -14.74 -6.42 19.60
C GLY A 123 -14.40 -7.30 20.78
N TRP A 124 -13.19 -7.85 20.81
CA TRP A 124 -12.63 -8.65 21.91
C TRP A 124 -12.78 -10.15 21.76
N HIS A 125 -11.98 -10.70 20.85
CA HIS A 125 -11.52 -12.08 20.96
C HIS A 125 -10.16 -12.13 21.67
N ALA A 126 -9.89 -13.28 22.29
CA ALA A 126 -8.55 -13.71 22.76
C ALA A 126 -7.46 -13.58 21.67
N ASP A 127 -7.87 -13.44 20.40
CA ASP A 127 -7.05 -13.23 19.21
C ASP A 127 -6.51 -11.78 19.04
N SER A 128 -6.83 -10.88 19.97
CA SER A 128 -6.41 -9.46 19.90
C SER A 128 -4.90 -9.26 20.01
N LEU A 129 -4.19 -10.13 20.75
CA LEU A 129 -2.73 -10.10 20.82
C LEU A 129 -2.10 -10.60 19.52
N THR A 130 -2.62 -11.69 18.96
CA THR A 130 -2.19 -12.25 17.67
C THR A 130 -2.33 -11.22 16.57
N GLN A 131 -3.47 -10.54 16.50
CA GLN A 131 -3.71 -9.47 15.51
C GLN A 131 -2.77 -8.29 15.70
N LEU A 132 -2.48 -7.90 16.94
CA LEU A 132 -1.55 -6.81 17.22
C LEU A 132 -0.10 -7.18 16.88
N GLN A 133 0.31 -8.42 17.15
CA GLN A 133 1.61 -8.95 16.77
C GLN A 133 1.75 -9.09 15.25
N ALA A 134 0.71 -9.58 14.55
CA ALA A 134 0.67 -9.66 13.10
C ALA A 134 0.75 -8.27 12.44
N ALA A 135 0.03 -7.28 12.98
CA ALA A 135 0.11 -5.89 12.52
C ALA A 135 1.51 -5.29 12.70
N ALA A 136 2.17 -5.63 13.81
CA ALA A 136 3.56 -5.22 14.05
C ALA A 136 4.53 -5.86 13.05
N GLN A 137 4.38 -7.17 12.82
CA GLN A 137 5.22 -7.94 11.90
C GLN A 137 5.03 -7.48 10.45
N ALA A 138 3.82 -7.10 10.04
CA ALA A 138 3.55 -6.54 8.72
C ALA A 138 4.23 -5.18 8.46
N LYS A 139 4.76 -4.53 9.51
CA LYS A 139 5.53 -3.28 9.44
C LYS A 139 6.99 -3.48 9.82
N ASP A 140 7.49 -4.71 9.68
CA ASP A 140 8.85 -5.14 10.03
C ASP A 140 9.26 -4.77 11.46
N GLY A 141 8.29 -4.74 12.38
CA GLY A 141 8.54 -4.42 13.77
C GLY A 141 7.98 -5.44 14.74
N ARG A 142 8.18 -5.20 16.02
CA ARG A 142 7.90 -6.13 17.11
C ARG A 142 7.00 -5.48 18.15
N CYS A 143 5.97 -6.22 18.55
CA CYS A 143 5.20 -5.94 19.75
C CYS A 143 5.94 -6.59 20.92
N LEU A 144 6.47 -5.79 21.85
CA LEU A 144 7.24 -6.29 23.00
C LEU A 144 6.39 -6.93 24.12
N PRO A 145 5.12 -6.55 24.37
CA PRO A 145 4.33 -7.19 25.41
C PRO A 145 3.82 -8.58 25.02
N THR A 146 3.89 -9.51 25.98
CA THR A 146 3.44 -10.89 25.88
C THR A 146 2.01 -11.11 26.34
N GLU A 147 1.36 -10.10 26.95
CA GLU A 147 0.00 -10.20 27.46
C GLU A 147 -0.84 -8.96 27.10
N TYR A 148 -2.05 -9.19 26.60
CA TYR A 148 -3.00 -8.15 26.24
C TYR A 148 -3.99 -7.88 27.37
N THR A 149 -3.65 -6.94 28.25
CA THR A 149 -4.39 -6.75 29.51
C THR A 149 -5.55 -5.74 29.45
N ALA A 150 -5.59 -4.74 28.55
CA ALA A 150 -6.77 -3.86 28.35
C ALA A 150 -6.67 -2.87 27.15
N ARG A 151 -7.82 -2.56 26.51
CA ARG A 151 -8.00 -1.64 25.35
C ARG A 151 -7.45 -0.21 25.52
N GLY A 152 -7.28 0.25 26.76
CA GLY A 152 -6.80 1.60 27.07
C GLY A 152 -5.30 1.70 27.35
N ARG A 153 -4.62 0.56 27.56
CA ARG A 153 -3.21 0.56 27.91
C ARG A 153 -2.36 0.82 26.68
N LYS A 154 -1.26 1.55 26.86
CA LYS A 154 -0.25 1.67 25.84
C LYS A 154 0.63 0.41 25.89
N TYR A 155 0.92 -0.13 24.71
CA TYR A 155 1.78 -1.27 24.52
C TYR A 155 3.11 -0.77 23.93
N LYS A 156 4.21 -1.46 24.25
CA LYS A 156 5.54 -1.12 23.77
C LYS A 156 5.80 -1.77 22.42
N PHE A 157 6.24 -0.98 21.44
CA PHE A 157 6.56 -1.42 20.10
C PHE A 157 7.99 -1.03 19.73
N GLU A 158 8.60 -1.83 18.85
CA GLU A 158 9.89 -1.57 18.24
C GLU A 158 9.76 -1.70 16.71
N CYS A 159 10.24 -0.73 15.93
CA CYS A 159 10.21 -0.84 14.45
C CYS A 159 11.52 -1.43 13.91
N ALA A 160 11.56 -1.73 12.61
CA ALA A 160 12.77 -2.19 11.91
C ALA A 160 14.01 -1.31 12.15
N GLN A 161 13.82 -0.02 12.41
CA GLN A 161 14.89 0.96 12.66
C GLN A 161 15.35 0.97 14.14
N GLY A 162 14.85 0.06 14.97
CA GLY A 162 15.17 -0.01 16.41
C GLY A 162 14.53 1.08 17.27
N HIS A 163 13.63 1.90 16.72
CA HIS A 163 12.93 2.90 17.53
C HIS A 163 11.89 2.22 18.42
N ARG A 164 11.95 2.52 19.72
CA ARG A 164 11.00 2.04 20.72
C ARG A 164 10.00 3.13 21.08
N TRP A 165 8.71 2.80 21.11
CA TRP A 165 7.66 3.72 21.52
C TRP A 165 6.47 3.01 22.18
N GLU A 166 5.58 3.78 22.79
CA GLU A 166 4.36 3.31 23.41
C GLU A 166 3.13 3.83 22.65
N ALA A 167 2.22 2.93 22.26
CA ALA A 167 1.00 3.29 21.52
C ALA A 167 -0.20 2.43 21.94
N LYS A 168 -1.42 2.91 21.69
CA LYS A 168 -2.64 2.12 21.89
C LYS A 168 -2.78 1.10 20.76
N ALA A 169 -3.27 -0.10 21.07
CA ALA A 169 -3.49 -1.15 20.08
C ALA A 169 -4.43 -0.69 18.94
N SER A 170 -5.45 0.11 19.26
CA SER A 170 -6.37 0.67 18.26
C SER A 170 -5.69 1.58 17.23
N ASP A 171 -4.63 2.30 17.62
CA ASP A 171 -3.96 3.23 16.72
C ASP A 171 -3.04 2.47 15.77
N ILE A 172 -2.39 1.42 16.27
CA ILE A 172 -1.61 0.48 15.47
C ILE A 172 -2.48 -0.25 14.44
N LEU A 173 -3.63 -0.79 14.88
CA LEU A 173 -4.56 -1.50 13.99
C LEU A 173 -5.18 -0.58 12.93
N ARG A 174 -5.26 0.74 13.19
CA ARG A 174 -5.68 1.74 12.18
C ARG A 174 -4.55 2.16 11.23
N GLY A 175 -3.31 1.69 11.44
CA GLY A 175 -2.17 1.91 10.55
C GLY A 175 -1.13 2.93 11.03
N THR A 176 -1.30 3.53 12.21
CA THR A 176 -0.28 4.39 12.81
C THR A 176 0.86 3.53 13.34
N TRP A 177 2.11 3.81 12.95
CA TRP A 177 3.27 2.99 13.34
C TRP A 177 4.33 3.79 14.11
N CYS A 178 5.52 3.98 13.54
CA CYS A 178 6.61 4.72 14.17
C CYS A 178 6.61 6.19 13.74
N SER A 179 6.29 7.09 14.67
CA SER A 179 6.31 8.54 14.42
C SER A 179 7.71 9.08 14.10
N ARG A 180 8.77 8.47 14.65
CA ARG A 180 10.15 8.84 14.36
C ARG A 180 10.52 8.49 12.91
N CYS A 181 10.17 7.29 12.46
CA CYS A 181 10.34 6.91 11.05
C CYS A 181 9.51 7.80 10.13
N ALA A 182 8.25 8.08 10.47
CA ALA A 182 7.39 8.96 9.68
C ALA A 182 8.03 10.36 9.51
N LYS A 183 8.60 10.92 10.59
CA LYS A 183 9.32 12.20 10.54
C LYS A 183 10.56 12.14 9.64
N LEU A 184 11.40 11.11 9.79
CA LEU A 184 12.61 10.92 8.97
C LEU A 184 12.28 10.77 7.48
N ILE A 185 11.18 10.07 7.16
CA ILE A 185 10.67 9.93 5.80
C ILE A 185 10.17 11.28 5.27
N SER A 186 9.36 12.01 6.06
CA SER A 186 8.86 13.33 5.64
C SER A 186 9.97 14.37 5.45
N ALA A 187 11.08 14.23 6.18
CA ALA A 187 12.26 15.07 6.04
C ALA A 187 13.19 14.63 4.89
N GLY A 188 12.84 13.57 4.15
CA GLY A 188 13.65 13.03 3.06
C GLY A 188 14.96 12.36 3.50
N GLN A 189 15.15 12.12 4.80
CA GLN A 189 16.39 11.56 5.35
C GLN A 189 16.46 10.04 5.20
N VAL A 190 15.31 9.37 5.17
CA VAL A 190 15.21 7.91 5.00
C VAL A 190 14.22 7.60 3.89
N ASP A 191 14.70 6.96 2.83
CA ASP A 191 13.87 6.39 1.76
C ASP A 191 13.18 5.11 2.28
N PRO A 192 11.83 5.05 2.29
CA PRO A 192 11.08 3.84 2.65
C PRO A 192 11.47 2.61 1.83
N ASN A 193 11.91 2.80 0.58
CA ASN A 193 12.29 1.73 -0.35
C ASN A 193 13.81 1.49 -0.38
N GLY A 194 14.58 2.08 0.54
CA GLY A 194 16.04 2.01 0.52
C GLY A 194 16.59 0.58 0.60
N LEU A 195 15.98 -0.29 1.41
CA LEU A 195 16.40 -1.70 1.51
C LEU A 195 16.16 -2.46 0.20
N VAL A 196 14.95 -2.34 -0.36
CA VAL A 196 14.57 -2.94 -1.65
C VAL A 196 15.53 -2.48 -2.76
N ARG A 197 15.89 -1.19 -2.77
CA ARG A 197 16.86 -0.65 -3.72
C ARG A 197 18.26 -1.22 -3.54
N LEU A 198 18.72 -1.44 -2.30
CA LEU A 198 20.01 -2.08 -2.03
C LEU A 198 20.01 -3.54 -2.46
N GLU A 199 18.95 -4.28 -2.17
CA GLU A 199 18.78 -5.67 -2.59
C GLU A 199 18.77 -5.79 -4.12
N ALA A 200 18.01 -4.93 -4.80
CA ALA A 200 17.99 -4.88 -6.26
C ALA A 200 19.37 -4.51 -6.85
N ALA A 201 20.10 -3.58 -6.24
CA ALA A 201 21.46 -3.24 -6.66
C ALA A 201 22.43 -4.42 -6.48
N ALA A 202 22.32 -5.16 -5.37
CA ALA A 202 23.11 -6.35 -5.13
C ALA A 202 22.81 -7.45 -6.13
N ARG A 203 21.52 -7.73 -6.37
CA ARG A 203 21.05 -8.77 -7.29
C ARG A 203 21.50 -8.51 -8.73
N ARG A 204 21.46 -7.25 -9.20
CA ARG A 204 22.01 -6.84 -10.51
C ARG A 204 23.51 -7.10 -10.67
N ARG A 205 24.26 -7.18 -9.57
CA ARG A 205 25.70 -7.47 -9.56
C ARG A 205 26.01 -8.95 -9.24
N GLY A 206 24.98 -9.81 -9.22
CA GLY A 206 25.11 -11.22 -8.85
C GLY A 206 25.44 -11.45 -7.39
N GLY A 207 25.10 -10.51 -6.50
CA GLY A 207 25.29 -10.66 -5.05
C GLY A 207 24.00 -10.50 -4.27
N VAL A 208 24.13 -10.48 -2.95
CA VAL A 208 23.03 -10.31 -2.00
C VAL A 208 23.38 -9.23 -0.99
N CYS A 209 22.36 -8.47 -0.59
CA CYS A 209 22.41 -7.61 0.59
C CYS A 209 22.07 -8.49 1.80
N LEU A 210 22.84 -8.40 2.88
CA LEU A 210 22.60 -9.16 4.12
C LEU A 210 21.94 -8.29 5.20
N ALA A 211 21.63 -7.03 4.88
CA ALA A 211 20.97 -6.13 5.81
C ALA A 211 19.48 -6.50 5.98
N THR A 212 18.98 -6.41 7.21
CA THR A 212 17.56 -6.63 7.54
C THR A 212 16.78 -5.32 7.70
N ALA A 213 17.47 -4.17 7.76
CA ALA A 213 16.88 -2.86 7.92
C ALA A 213 17.70 -1.79 7.19
N TYR A 214 17.04 -0.72 6.75
CA TYR A 214 17.65 0.41 6.05
C TYR A 214 17.56 1.70 6.86
N HIS A 215 18.70 2.20 7.31
CA HIS A 215 18.82 3.34 8.22
C HIS A 215 19.18 4.66 7.51
N GLY A 216 19.42 4.63 6.19
CA GLY A 216 19.78 5.80 5.40
C GLY A 216 20.87 5.54 4.36
N ALA A 217 21.05 6.50 3.44
CA ALA A 217 21.94 6.34 2.29
C ALA A 217 23.44 6.43 2.65
N GLY A 218 23.76 7.09 3.76
CA GLY A 218 25.13 7.26 4.28
C GLY A 218 25.61 6.10 5.16
N GLU A 219 24.73 5.17 5.51
CA GLU A 219 25.05 4.07 6.42
C GLU A 219 25.72 2.90 5.69
N LYS A 220 26.45 2.09 6.45
CA LYS A 220 27.15 0.90 5.96
C LYS A 220 26.28 -0.34 6.10
N TYR A 221 26.20 -1.12 5.02
CA TYR A 221 25.42 -2.34 4.95
C TYR A 221 26.30 -3.52 4.54
N PRO A 222 26.04 -4.72 5.08
CA PRO A 222 26.75 -5.95 4.70
C PRO A 222 26.24 -6.47 3.34
N PHE A 223 27.18 -6.82 2.47
CA PHE A 223 26.94 -7.41 1.15
C PHE A 223 27.79 -8.65 0.95
N ARG A 224 27.30 -9.58 0.13
CA ARG A 224 28.04 -10.75 -0.36
C ARG A 224 27.96 -10.83 -1.88
N CYS A 225 29.07 -11.02 -2.57
CA CYS A 225 29.08 -11.16 -4.05
C CYS A 225 28.94 -12.62 -4.49
N ALA A 226 28.78 -12.85 -5.80
CA ALA A 226 28.74 -14.19 -6.41
C ALA A 226 29.94 -15.07 -6.04
N ALA A 227 31.12 -14.46 -5.88
CA ALA A 227 32.34 -15.18 -5.51
C ALA A 227 32.47 -15.43 -4.00
N GLY A 228 31.43 -15.14 -3.20
CA GLY A 228 31.40 -15.40 -1.76
C GLY A 228 32.09 -14.36 -0.88
N HIS A 229 32.67 -13.29 -1.43
CA HIS A 229 33.29 -12.25 -0.62
C HIS A 229 32.24 -11.43 0.13
N GLU A 230 32.43 -11.26 1.43
CA GLU A 230 31.59 -10.42 2.29
C GLU A 230 32.29 -9.10 2.63
N TRP A 231 31.55 -7.99 2.59
CA TRP A 231 32.09 -6.67 2.97
C TRP A 231 30.99 -5.70 3.42
N LEU A 232 31.39 -4.64 4.11
CA LEU A 232 30.54 -3.50 4.44
C LEU A 232 30.70 -2.39 3.39
N ALA A 233 29.59 -1.87 2.86
CA ALA A 233 29.60 -0.75 1.93
C ALA A 233 28.49 0.26 2.24
N ILE A 234 28.77 1.53 1.93
CA ILE A 234 27.81 2.61 2.08
C ILE A 234 26.74 2.50 0.98
N ALA A 235 25.46 2.64 1.32
CA ALA A 235 24.36 2.47 0.36
C ALA A 235 24.48 3.39 -0.87
N SER A 236 24.79 4.67 -0.67
CA SER A 236 25.00 5.62 -1.77
C SER A 236 26.12 5.20 -2.71
N GLN A 237 27.22 4.64 -2.18
CA GLN A 237 28.35 4.17 -2.98
C GLN A 237 27.99 2.96 -3.84
N VAL A 238 27.16 2.05 -3.31
CA VAL A 238 26.65 0.90 -4.05
C VAL A 238 25.78 1.36 -5.23
N TRP A 239 24.94 2.37 -5.02
CA TRP A 239 24.12 2.94 -6.09
C TRP A 239 24.94 3.70 -7.14
N LEU A 240 26.04 4.34 -6.76
CA LEU A 240 27.02 4.93 -7.67
C LEU A 240 27.84 3.89 -8.45
N GLY A 241 27.68 2.60 -8.15
CA GLY A 241 28.27 1.49 -8.90
C GLY A 241 29.54 0.90 -8.28
N HIS A 242 29.92 1.33 -7.08
CA HIS A 242 30.98 0.68 -6.32
C HIS A 242 30.50 -0.69 -5.83
N TRP A 243 31.35 -1.70 -5.97
CA TRP A 243 31.01 -3.09 -5.63
C TRP A 243 32.19 -3.81 -4.98
N CYS A 244 32.19 -5.14 -5.01
CA CYS A 244 33.20 -6.00 -4.41
C CYS A 244 34.62 -5.64 -4.87
N ARG A 245 35.39 -5.02 -3.97
CA ARG A 245 36.79 -4.63 -4.20
C ARG A 245 37.69 -5.84 -4.43
N GLN A 246 37.39 -6.97 -3.81
CA GLN A 246 38.15 -8.21 -3.98
C GLN A 246 38.02 -8.73 -5.41
N CYS A 247 36.78 -8.86 -5.92
CA CYS A 247 36.55 -9.21 -7.33
C CYS A 247 37.17 -8.21 -8.29
N ALA A 248 37.06 -6.90 -8.02
CA ALA A 248 37.67 -5.88 -8.86
C ALA A 248 39.20 -5.99 -8.89
N ASN A 249 39.83 -6.35 -7.76
CA ASN A 249 41.28 -6.57 -7.69
C ASN A 249 41.69 -7.86 -8.39
N LEU A 250 40.92 -8.95 -8.25
CA LEU A 250 41.19 -10.21 -8.95
C LEU A 250 41.12 -10.02 -10.47
N LYS A 251 40.12 -9.29 -10.98
CA LYS A 251 40.03 -8.93 -12.41
C LYS A 251 41.18 -8.04 -12.92
N ARG A 252 41.82 -7.27 -12.03
CA ARG A 252 42.96 -6.40 -12.36
C ARG A 252 44.32 -7.11 -12.27
N ARG A 253 44.36 -8.39 -11.88
CA ARG A 253 45.61 -9.15 -11.88
C ARG A 253 45.92 -9.56 -13.30
N HIS A 254 47.00 -8.98 -13.84
CA HIS A 254 47.55 -9.44 -15.11
C HIS A 254 48.11 -10.86 -14.99
N THR A 255 48.08 -11.58 -16.10
CA THR A 255 48.69 -12.91 -16.28
C THR A 255 50.00 -12.80 -17.05
N ILE A 256 50.76 -13.90 -17.14
CA ILE A 256 51.94 -13.92 -18.02
C ILE A 256 51.56 -13.75 -19.50
N GLU A 257 50.36 -14.22 -19.88
CA GLU A 257 49.85 -14.08 -21.25
C GLU A 257 49.54 -12.61 -21.59
N ASP A 258 49.02 -11.83 -20.64
CA ASP A 258 48.87 -10.38 -20.81
C ASP A 258 50.23 -9.70 -21.07
N MET A 259 51.30 -10.19 -20.44
CA MET A 259 52.65 -9.64 -20.65
C MET A 259 53.22 -10.03 -22.02
N ARG A 260 52.92 -11.24 -22.51
CA ARG A 260 53.28 -11.69 -23.86
C ARG A 260 52.56 -10.87 -24.92
N ASN A 261 51.26 -10.67 -24.77
CA ASN A 261 50.47 -9.80 -25.65
C ASN A 261 51.00 -8.36 -25.64
N LEU A 262 51.36 -7.83 -24.47
CA LEU A 262 51.99 -6.51 -24.34
C LEU A 262 53.32 -6.42 -25.11
N ALA A 263 54.12 -7.48 -25.09
CA ALA A 263 55.36 -7.53 -25.86
C ALA A 263 55.09 -7.59 -27.37
N ALA A 264 54.14 -8.44 -27.80
CA ALA A 264 53.77 -8.62 -29.19
C ALA A 264 53.25 -7.33 -29.82
N MET A 265 52.40 -6.58 -29.11
CA MET A 265 51.94 -5.25 -29.56
C MET A 265 53.07 -4.24 -29.79
N ARG A 266 54.24 -4.45 -29.18
CA ARG A 266 55.45 -3.63 -29.38
C ARG A 266 56.47 -4.28 -30.31
N GLY A 267 56.07 -5.32 -31.04
CA GLY A 267 56.92 -6.05 -31.97
C GLY A 267 58.02 -6.86 -31.27
N GLY A 268 57.81 -7.31 -30.05
CA GLY A 268 58.80 -8.12 -29.31
C GLY A 268 58.19 -9.28 -28.57
N LEU A 269 59.00 -9.92 -27.72
CA LEU A 269 58.64 -11.11 -26.97
C LEU A 269 58.85 -10.91 -25.47
N CYS A 270 57.97 -11.50 -24.66
CA CYS A 270 58.21 -11.67 -23.23
C CYS A 270 58.81 -13.06 -23.03
N LEU A 271 60.06 -13.12 -22.58
CA LEU A 271 60.84 -14.36 -22.42
C LEU A 271 60.63 -15.03 -21.07
N SER A 272 60.05 -14.34 -20.09
CA SER A 272 59.75 -14.91 -18.78
C SER A 272 58.63 -15.96 -18.87
N SER A 273 58.77 -17.06 -18.12
CA SER A 273 57.77 -18.12 -18.01
C SER A 273 56.64 -17.80 -17.03
N GLU A 274 56.91 -16.97 -16.01
CA GLU A 274 55.96 -16.66 -14.93
C GLU A 274 55.82 -15.15 -14.68
N TYR A 275 54.61 -14.73 -14.29
CA TYR A 275 54.33 -13.37 -13.85
C TYR A 275 53.97 -13.34 -12.37
N ARG A 276 54.90 -12.84 -11.54
CA ARG A 276 54.74 -12.74 -10.07
C ARG A 276 54.28 -11.36 -9.60
N GLY A 277 53.86 -10.50 -10.53
CA GLY A 277 53.28 -9.19 -10.24
C GLY A 277 54.07 -7.99 -10.80
N ARG A 278 53.43 -6.82 -10.81
CA ARG A 278 53.86 -5.62 -11.55
C ARG A 278 55.22 -5.03 -11.17
N ARG A 279 55.74 -5.39 -9.99
CA ARG A 279 57.03 -4.88 -9.45
C ARG A 279 58.19 -5.83 -9.68
N VAL A 280 57.91 -7.08 -10.06
CA VAL A 280 58.92 -8.09 -10.37
C VAL A 280 59.40 -7.87 -11.80
N LYS A 281 60.72 -7.92 -12.02
CA LYS A 281 61.29 -7.77 -13.36
C LYS A 281 60.91 -8.98 -14.21
N LEU A 282 60.60 -8.73 -15.47
CA LEU A 282 60.47 -9.76 -16.50
C LEU A 282 61.57 -9.54 -17.54
N MET A 283 61.89 -10.60 -18.27
CA MET A 283 62.83 -10.57 -19.38
C MET A 283 62.07 -10.34 -20.69
N TRP A 284 62.53 -9.36 -21.47
CA TRP A 284 61.90 -8.91 -22.71
C TRP A 284 62.89 -8.97 -23.86
N GLN A 285 62.37 -9.11 -25.08
CA GLN A 285 63.13 -9.03 -26.32
C GLN A 285 62.41 -8.08 -27.29
N CYS A 286 63.12 -7.21 -28.00
CA CYS A 286 62.53 -6.34 -29.02
C CYS A 286 62.64 -6.95 -30.43
N HIS A 287 61.99 -6.31 -31.41
CA HIS A 287 62.06 -6.70 -32.83
C HIS A 287 63.49 -6.77 -33.41
N ARG A 288 64.48 -6.13 -32.79
CA ARG A 288 65.90 -6.19 -33.20
C ARG A 288 66.70 -7.27 -32.47
N GLY A 289 66.05 -8.10 -31.64
CA GLY A 289 66.68 -9.17 -30.88
C GLY A 289 67.33 -8.76 -29.57
N HIS A 290 67.40 -7.47 -29.22
CA HIS A 290 67.98 -7.04 -27.93
C HIS A 290 67.15 -7.57 -26.76
N THR A 291 67.81 -8.15 -25.76
CA THR A 291 67.17 -8.65 -24.54
C THR A 291 67.48 -7.74 -23.35
N TRP A 292 66.50 -7.52 -22.48
CA TRP A 292 66.70 -6.75 -21.25
C TRP A 292 65.68 -7.11 -20.18
N GLU A 293 66.04 -6.84 -18.93
CA GLU A 293 65.14 -6.98 -17.79
C GLU A 293 64.53 -5.65 -17.40
N THR A 294 63.21 -5.62 -17.25
CA THR A 294 62.53 -4.46 -16.66
C THR A 294 61.21 -4.85 -16.05
N ARG A 295 60.69 -3.97 -15.20
CA ARG A 295 59.37 -4.14 -14.58
C ARG A 295 58.28 -3.91 -15.64
N PRO A 296 57.24 -4.75 -15.70
CA PRO A 296 56.16 -4.58 -16.67
C PRO A 296 55.46 -3.22 -16.58
N VAL A 297 55.41 -2.60 -15.39
CA VAL A 297 54.89 -1.22 -15.24
C VAL A 297 55.63 -0.20 -16.12
N ASN A 298 56.94 -0.38 -16.35
CA ASN A 298 57.72 0.50 -17.23
C ASN A 298 57.35 0.28 -18.70
N ILE A 299 57.08 -0.97 -19.08
CA ILE A 299 56.62 -1.32 -20.43
C ILE A 299 55.24 -0.74 -20.70
N SER A 300 54.30 -0.92 -19.77
CA SER A 300 52.96 -0.34 -19.86
C SER A 300 52.98 1.19 -19.88
N ALA A 301 53.93 1.83 -19.19
CA ALA A 301 54.14 3.27 -19.20
C ALA A 301 54.85 3.81 -20.46
N GLY A 302 55.19 2.94 -21.43
CA GLY A 302 55.73 3.35 -22.73
C GLY A 302 57.24 3.22 -22.90
N LYS A 303 57.99 2.82 -21.87
CA LYS A 303 59.43 2.53 -22.00
C LYS A 303 59.62 1.15 -22.64
N TRP A 304 60.47 1.03 -23.65
CA TRP A 304 60.67 -0.23 -24.37
C TRP A 304 62.11 -0.72 -24.29
N CYS A 305 62.81 -0.82 -25.42
CA CYS A 305 64.19 -1.28 -25.49
C CYS A 305 65.18 -0.12 -25.28
N PRO A 306 66.04 -0.17 -24.25
CA PRO A 306 67.06 0.86 -24.00
C PRO A 306 68.02 1.04 -25.18
N GLN A 307 68.43 -0.07 -25.79
CA GLN A 307 69.39 -0.06 -26.90
C GLN A 307 68.78 0.53 -28.18
N CYS A 308 67.52 0.20 -28.51
CA CYS A 308 66.81 0.87 -29.60
C CYS A 308 66.62 2.37 -29.34
N ALA A 309 66.36 2.76 -28.08
CA ALA A 309 66.22 4.17 -27.73
C ALA A 309 67.54 4.95 -27.88
N ILE A 310 68.67 4.34 -27.52
CA ILE A 310 70.00 4.93 -27.74
C ILE A 310 70.29 5.07 -29.24
N LEU A 311 70.09 4.00 -30.02
CA LEU A 311 70.28 4.02 -31.48
C LEU A 311 69.41 5.09 -32.17
N GLY A 312 68.17 5.26 -31.72
CA GLY A 312 67.27 6.31 -32.21
C GLY A 312 67.83 7.71 -31.93
N ARG A 313 68.31 7.98 -30.72
CA ARG A 313 68.89 9.28 -30.35
C ARG A 313 70.14 9.64 -31.14
N VAL A 314 71.01 8.67 -31.41
CA VAL A 314 72.24 8.89 -32.19
C VAL A 314 71.90 9.21 -33.65
N ARG A 315 70.92 8.52 -34.26
CA ARG A 315 70.46 8.83 -35.62
C ARG A 315 69.89 10.24 -35.75
N VAL A 316 69.09 10.70 -34.77
CA VAL A 316 68.53 12.06 -34.81
C VAL A 316 69.61 13.13 -34.72
N LYS A 317 70.70 12.90 -33.98
CA LYS A 317 71.82 13.85 -33.91
C LYS A 317 72.59 13.93 -35.23
N ASN A 318 72.86 12.79 -35.87
CA ASN A 318 73.64 12.75 -37.11
C ASN A 318 72.87 13.27 -38.35
N ASN A 319 71.53 13.33 -38.31
CA ASN A 319 70.71 13.88 -39.39
C ASN A 319 70.40 15.39 -39.22
N SER A 320 70.83 15.99 -38.11
CA SER A 320 70.61 17.42 -37.78
C SER A 320 71.93 18.19 -37.72
N SER A 321 73.00 17.63 -38.26
CA SER A 321 74.33 18.23 -38.48
C SER A 321 74.64 18.17 -39.97
#